data_AF-A0A0Q7ILE3-F1
#
_entry.id   AF-A0A0Q7ILE3-F1
#
_cell.length_a   1.000
_cell.length_b   1.000
_cell.length_c   1.000
_cell.angle_alpha   90.00
_cell.angle_beta   90.00
_cell.angle_gamma   90.00
#
_symmetry.space_group_name_H-M   'P 1'
#
loop_
_entity.id
_entity.type
_entity.pdbx_description
1 polymer ?
#
loop_
_entity_poly.entity_id
_entity_poly.type
_entity_poly.pdbx_seq_one_letter_code
_entity_poly.pdbx_strand_id
1 'polypeptide(L)' 'MPQRPSNREIKALTHLGEENALGPGDFKDIGEKVFAGMLKKGWVVEAEGLPGKYRATIKGLTVHEGEIIFAGRYRN' A
#
# COMPACT_ATOMS: atom_id res chain seq x y z
N MET A 1 -6.05 -1.64 -18.07
CA MET A 1 -6.32 -2.72 -17.09
C MET A 1 -5.86 -2.22 -15.73
N PRO A 2 -6.62 -2.39 -14.63
CA PRO A 2 -6.11 -2.08 -13.30
C PRO A 2 -4.81 -2.86 -13.10
N GLN A 3 -3.72 -2.16 -12.79
CA GLN A 3 -2.45 -2.83 -12.56
C GLN A 3 -2.57 -3.63 -11.26
N ARG A 4 -2.59 -4.96 -11.36
CA ARG A 4 -2.70 -5.82 -10.19
C ARG A 4 -1.53 -5.54 -9.24
N PRO A 5 -1.78 -5.22 -7.96
CA PRO A 5 -0.72 -4.99 -6.99
C PRO A 5 0.06 -6.29 -6.74
N SER A 6 1.35 -6.16 -6.47
CA SER A 6 2.17 -7.28 -6.03
C SER A 6 1.89 -7.62 -4.56
N ASN A 7 2.19 -8.85 -4.14
CA ASN A 7 2.00 -9.28 -2.75
C ASN A 7 2.70 -8.35 -1.73
N ARG A 8 3.86 -7.78 -2.10
CA ARG A 8 4.58 -6.83 -1.24
C ARG A 8 3.84 -5.48 -1.14
N GLU A 9 3.26 -5.00 -2.24
CA GLU A 9 2.46 -3.77 -2.22
C GLU A 9 1.17 -3.96 -1.42
N ILE A 10 0.48 -5.09 -1.59
CA ILE A 10 -0.71 -5.43 -0.79
C ILE A 10 -0.36 -5.48 0.69
N LYS A 11 0.72 -6.17 1.05
CA LYS A 11 1.20 -6.27 2.44
C LYS A 11 1.50 -4.88 3.01
N ALA A 12 2.23 -4.04 2.26
CA ALA A 12 2.51 -2.66 2.69
C ALA A 12 1.24 -1.86 2.94
N LEU A 13 0.29 -1.88 2.00
CA LEU A 13 -1.00 -1.18 2.14
C LEU A 13 -1.83 -1.70 3.32
N THR A 14 -1.80 -3.01 3.58
CA THR A 14 -2.48 -3.63 4.73
C THR A 14 -1.95 -3.08 6.05
N HIS A 15 -0.62 -2.93 6.18
CA HIS A 15 0.00 -2.42 7.40
C HIS A 15 -0.11 -0.90 7.53
N LEU A 16 -0.12 -0.17 6.41
CA LEU A 16 -0.38 1.27 6.42
C LEU A 16 -1.80 1.57 6.92
N GLY A 17 -2.81 0.86 6.40
CA GLY A 17 -4.21 1.17 6.74
C GLY A 17 -4.52 2.66 6.57
N GLU A 18 -5.52 3.17 7.29
CA GLU A 18 -5.90 4.59 7.21
C GLU A 18 -5.03 5.51 8.07
N GLU A 19 -4.48 5.00 9.17
CA GLU A 19 -3.90 5.82 10.23
C GLU A 19 -2.37 5.73 10.34
N ASN A 20 -1.73 4.67 9.83
CA ASN A 20 -0.30 4.47 10.04
C ASN A 20 0.56 5.19 9.00
N ALA A 21 1.72 5.63 9.45
CA ALA A 21 2.80 6.13 8.60
C ALA A 21 3.98 5.16 8.68
N LEU A 22 4.22 4.41 7.61
CA LEU A 22 5.29 3.40 7.53
C LEU A 22 6.16 3.64 6.30
N GLY A 23 7.41 3.19 6.39
CA GLY A 23 8.39 3.26 5.33
C GLY A 23 9.12 1.94 5.14
N PRO A 24 10.04 1.86 4.17
CA PRO A 24 10.79 0.66 3.86
C PRO A 24 11.49 0.03 5.07
N GLY A 25 12.00 0.85 5.98
CA GLY A 25 12.70 0.39 7.18
C GLY A 25 11.82 -0.35 8.20
N ASP A 26 10.49 -0.23 8.10
CA ASP A 26 9.56 -0.93 9.00
C ASP A 26 9.26 -2.37 8.57
N PHE A 27 9.82 -2.81 7.44
CA PHE A 27 9.56 -4.13 6.87
C PHE A 27 10.85 -4.90 6.63
N LYS A 28 10.84 -6.19 6.95
CA LYS A 28 11.98 -7.09 6.69
C LYS A 28 12.17 -7.38 5.20
N ASP A 29 11.10 -7.32 4.42
CA ASP A 29 11.03 -7.80 3.03
C ASP A 29 10.49 -6.77 2.03
N ILE A 30 10.23 -5.53 2.45
CA ILE A 30 9.70 -4.45 1.61
C ILE A 30 10.71 -3.30 1.58
N GLY A 31 11.33 -3.10 0.41
CA GLY A 31 12.33 -2.06 0.21
C GLY A 31 11.78 -0.79 -0.46
N GLU A 32 12.65 0.21 -0.59
CA GLU A 32 12.37 1.52 -1.20
C GLU A 32 11.72 1.43 -2.58
N LYS A 33 12.15 0.46 -3.41
CA LYS A 33 11.58 0.26 -4.75
C LYS A 33 10.07 0.00 -4.73
N VAL A 34 9.56 -0.66 -3.68
CA VAL A 34 8.12 -0.93 -3.54
C VAL A 34 7.39 0.36 -3.23
N PHE A 35 7.87 1.15 -2.26
CA PHE A 35 7.27 2.44 -1.92
C PHE A 35 7.36 3.45 -3.05
N ALA A 36 8.48 3.53 -3.77
CA ALA A 36 8.61 4.34 -4.97
C ALA A 36 7.60 3.94 -6.06
N GLY A 37 7.37 2.63 -6.24
CA GLY A 37 6.35 2.11 -7.14
C GLY A 37 4.93 2.51 -6.73
N MET A 38 4.60 2.37 -5.43
CA MET A 38 3.30 2.77 -4.88
C MET A 38 3.07 4.28 -4.97
N LEU A 39 4.11 5.08 -4.72
CA LEU A 39 4.08 6.53 -4.83
C LEU A 39 3.79 6.97 -6.27
N LYS A 40 4.49 6.38 -7.26
CA LYS A 40 4.23 6.63 -8.70
C LYS A 40 2.80 6.26 -9.11
N LYS A 41 2.21 5.24 -8.50
CA LYS A 41 0.82 4.80 -8.74
C LYS A 41 -0.22 5.67 -8.02
N GLY A 42 0.23 6.54 -7.10
CA GLY A 42 -0.63 7.37 -6.25
C GLY A 42 -1.37 6.59 -5.16
N TRP A 43 -0.83 5.44 -4.75
CA TRP A 43 -1.43 4.59 -3.70
C TRP A 43 -0.96 4.97 -2.31
N VAL A 44 0.19 5.64 -2.22
CA VAL A 44 0.72 6.22 -1.00
C VAL A 44 1.18 7.64 -1.26
N VAL A 45 1.31 8.43 -0.20
CA VAL A 45 1.91 9.77 -0.19
C VAL A 45 2.92 9.85 0.94
N GLU A 46 3.90 10.75 0.85
CA GLU A 46 4.84 10.99 1.94
C GLU A 46 4.08 11.51 3.17
N ALA A 47 4.42 10.96 4.33
CA ALA A 47 3.80 11.35 5.59
C ALA A 47 4.37 12.71 6.04
N GLU A 48 3.49 13.69 6.21
CA GLU A 48 3.89 15.02 6.67
C GLU A 48 4.57 14.94 8.05
N GLY A 49 5.73 15.58 8.18
CA GLY A 49 6.53 15.59 9.41
C GLY A 49 7.30 14.29 9.72
N LEU A 50 7.23 13.26 8.86
CA LEU A 50 7.93 11.99 9.05
C LEU A 50 8.73 11.59 7.80
N PRO A 51 9.99 12.06 7.69
CA PRO A 51 10.86 11.74 6.56
C PRO A 51 11.01 10.23 6.34
N GLY A 52 10.84 9.78 5.09
CA GLY A 52 10.96 8.37 4.71
C GLY A 52 9.78 7.48 5.13
N LYS A 53 8.71 8.06 5.68
CA LYS A 53 7.45 7.37 5.96
C LYS A 53 6.39 7.80 4.95
N TYR A 54 5.43 6.91 4.70
CA TYR A 54 4.35 7.11 3.76
C TYR A 54 3.02 6.79 4.43
N ARG A 55 1.93 7.40 3.97
CA ARG A 55 0.55 7.06 4.33
C ARG A 55 -0.19 6.53 3.10
N ALA A 56 -1.14 5.62 3.31
CA ALA A 56 -2.00 5.17 2.23
C ALA A 56 -2.93 6.31 1.79
N THR A 57 -3.18 6.42 0.49
CA THR A 57 -4.23 7.28 -0.05
C THR A 57 -5.55 6.49 -0.09
N ILE A 58 -6.68 7.20 -0.26
CA ILE A 58 -7.99 6.56 -0.53
C ILE A 58 -7.86 5.55 -1.68
N LYS A 59 -7.13 5.91 -2.74
CA LYS A 59 -6.87 5.02 -3.89
C LYS A 59 -6.08 3.76 -3.48
N GLY A 60 -5.08 3.88 -2.62
CA GLY A 60 -4.33 2.74 -2.09
C GLY A 60 -5.20 1.81 -1.24
N LEU A 61 -6.06 2.39 -0.40
CA LEU A 61 -7.03 1.65 0.42
C LEU A 61 -8.05 0.92 -0.45
N THR A 62 -8.60 1.56 -1.49
CA THR A 62 -9.51 0.90 -2.43
C THR A 62 -8.84 -0.25 -3.18
N VAL A 63 -7.55 -0.14 -3.53
CA VAL A 63 -6.79 -1.24 -4.14
C VAL A 63 -6.61 -2.39 -3.15
N HIS A 64 -6.34 -2.08 -1.88
CA HIS A 64 -6.24 -3.08 -0.82
C HIS A 64 -7.58 -3.80 -0.60
N GLU A 65 -8.68 -3.06 -0.43
CA GLU A 65 -10.02 -3.62 -0.29
C GLU A 65 -10.43 -4.44 -1.53
N GLY A 66 -10.15 -3.92 -2.73
CA GLY A 66 -10.41 -4.61 -3.98
C GLY A 66 -9.68 -5.95 -4.08
N GLU A 67 -8.43 -6.03 -3.62
CA GLU A 67 -7.71 -7.31 -3.53
C GLU A 67 -8.21 -8.20 -2.40
N ILE A 68 -8.66 -7.68 -1.25
CA ILE A 68 -9.31 -8.51 -0.22
C ILE A 68 -10.56 -9.16 -0.79
N ILE A 69 -11.41 -8.38 -1.45
CA ILE A 69 -12.66 -8.83 -2.09
C ILE A 69 -12.35 -9.83 -3.22
N PHE A 70 -11.29 -9.59 -3.99
CA PHE A 70 -10.89 -10.47 -5.10
C PHE A 70 -10.17 -11.76 -4.64
N ALA A 71 -9.28 -11.67 -3.65
CA ALA A 71 -8.51 -12.79 -3.11
C ALA A 71 -9.33 -13.66 -2.15
N GLY A 72 -10.42 -13.13 -1.59
CA GLY A 72 -11.40 -13.89 -0.85
C GLY A 72 -12.81 -13.35 -1.10
N ARG A 73 -13.66 -14.17 -1.74
CA ARG A 73 -15.12 -14.14 -1.58
C ARG A 73 -15.88 -13.02 -2.33
N TYR A 74 -15.94 -13.09 -3.66
CA TYR A 74 -17.26 -13.02 -4.30
C TYR A 74 -17.89 -14.43 -4.23
N ARG A 75 -18.28 -14.85 -3.02
CA ARG A 75 -19.34 -15.85 -2.86
C ARG A 75 -20.60 -15.01 -2.71
N ASN A 76 -21.27 -14.73 -3.84
CA ASN A 76 -22.71 -14.47 -3.79
C ASN A 76 -23.41 -15.66 -3.12
#